data_AF-A0A507R3M3-F1
#
_entry.id   AF-A0A507R3M3-F1
#
_cell.length_a   1.000
_cell.length_b   1.000
_cell.length_c   1.000
_cell.angle_alpha   90.00
_cell.angle_beta   90.00
_cell.angle_gamma   90.00
#
_symmetry.space_group_name_H-M   'P 1'
#
loop_
_entity.id
_entity.type
_entity.pdbx_description
1 polymer ?
#
loop_
_entity_poly.entity_id
_entity_poly.type
_entity_poly.pdbx_seq_one_letter_code
_entity_poly.pdbx_strand_id
1 'polypeptide(L)'
;MASLLARISLSFGMLIANVGSSAAFNTPGVDIWCGKAYRSTNGSFEPGGWLDKPPQSTKPLLDLRVRPRVNLYTPGDVEGSFIIDAGISYTVGQPFEYDVLQRDWNPPHALAIEISILSSDGSGSVYSSPFLASVNSAENEVPFPLLDVPPSFDPYNVTLTAMMVPGGKQVYTASTLLYKLPYRTDGRNVAKLDSLYGGILVQDYLTGSHTWEAILPYSFYVSWDGWLEKSLNNVQKFKDQGYNILHIVPNAGLPNQAFNFTELDLFLDKCDEIGLWLMYDMRWTYKNLTAVEEQVDRLKSRKSMLLWYTGDEARWSGRSLGCSQARL
;
A
#
# COMPACT_ATOMS: atom_id res chain seq x y z
N MET A 1 -41.90 8.90 -61.59
CA MET A 1 -42.36 7.61 -62.12
C MET A 1 -41.16 6.68 -62.19
N ALA A 2 -40.82 5.97 -61.11
CA ALA A 2 -41.41 4.71 -60.65
C ALA A 2 -40.86 3.47 -61.40
N SER A 3 -39.92 2.77 -60.78
CA SER A 3 -39.76 1.29 -60.81
C SER A 3 -38.95 0.94 -59.55
N LEU A 4 -39.56 0.45 -58.46
CA LEU A 4 -40.12 -0.88 -58.20
C LEU A 4 -39.08 -2.00 -58.40
N LEU A 5 -38.44 -2.42 -57.31
CA LEU A 5 -38.08 -3.82 -57.08
C LEU A 5 -37.90 -4.04 -55.57
N ALA A 6 -38.79 -4.89 -55.05
CA ALA A 6 -38.90 -5.28 -53.67
C ALA A 6 -37.64 -6.03 -53.18
N ARG A 7 -37.24 -5.78 -51.93
CA ARG A 7 -36.44 -6.73 -51.16
C ARG A 7 -37.15 -7.04 -49.86
N ILE A 8 -37.39 -8.34 -49.71
CA ILE A 8 -38.08 -9.03 -48.64
C ILE A 8 -37.27 -8.87 -47.34
N SER A 9 -37.92 -8.33 -46.31
CA SER A 9 -37.41 -8.32 -44.94
C SER A 9 -37.44 -9.73 -44.36
N LEU A 10 -36.28 -10.31 -44.08
CA LEU A 10 -36.16 -11.44 -43.15
C LEU A 10 -35.69 -10.90 -41.80
N SER A 11 -36.63 -10.72 -40.88
CA SER A 11 -36.34 -10.42 -39.48
C SER A 11 -35.88 -11.70 -38.78
N PHE A 12 -34.56 -11.88 -38.64
CA PHE A 12 -34.00 -12.89 -37.74
C PHE A 12 -33.83 -12.25 -36.37
N GLY A 13 -34.76 -12.53 -35.46
CA GLY A 13 -34.66 -12.15 -34.05
C GLY A 13 -33.52 -12.93 -33.41
N MET A 14 -32.39 -12.26 -33.19
CA MET A 14 -31.29 -12.81 -32.39
C MET A 14 -31.67 -12.66 -30.92
N LEU A 15 -32.21 -13.74 -30.33
CA LEU A 15 -32.26 -13.88 -28.87
C LEU A 15 -30.81 -13.97 -28.38
N ILE A 16 -30.25 -12.86 -27.93
CA ILE A 16 -29.06 -12.89 -27.09
C ILE A 16 -29.52 -13.47 -25.75
N ALA A 17 -29.26 -14.75 -25.53
CA ALA A 17 -29.37 -15.35 -24.22
C ALA A 17 -28.41 -14.59 -23.30
N ASN A 18 -28.99 -13.81 -22.38
CA ASN A 18 -28.29 -13.19 -21.28
C ASN A 18 -27.88 -14.33 -20.33
N VAL A 19 -26.76 -14.99 -20.62
CA VAL A 19 -26.15 -15.95 -19.70
C VAL A 19 -25.63 -15.13 -18.53
N GLY A 20 -26.47 -15.01 -17.50
CA GLY A 20 -26.17 -14.27 -16.30
C GLY A 20 -24.84 -14.73 -15.70
N SER A 21 -23.99 -13.76 -15.35
CA SER A 21 -22.68 -13.90 -14.73
C SER A 21 -22.68 -14.52 -13.32
N SER A 22 -23.67 -15.37 -12.99
CA SER A 22 -23.82 -16.06 -11.71
C SER A 22 -22.98 -17.34 -11.61
N ALA A 23 -22.39 -17.79 -12.72
CA ALA A 23 -21.64 -19.05 -12.78
C ALA A 23 -20.19 -18.93 -12.26
N ALA A 24 -19.64 -17.73 -12.12
CA ALA A 24 -18.21 -17.53 -11.83
C ALA A 24 -17.78 -17.90 -10.40
N PHE A 25 -18.71 -18.28 -9.52
CA PHE A 25 -18.43 -18.64 -8.12
C PHE A 25 -19.22 -19.87 -7.62
N ASN A 26 -19.82 -20.65 -8.53
CA ASN A 26 -20.64 -21.81 -8.17
C ASN A 26 -20.00 -23.10 -8.66
N THR A 27 -19.29 -23.80 -7.77
CA THR A 27 -18.85 -25.17 -7.99
C THR A 27 -20.02 -26.13 -7.72
N PRO A 28 -20.50 -26.89 -8.71
CA PRO A 28 -21.62 -27.80 -8.52
C PRO A 28 -21.35 -28.81 -7.41
N GLY A 29 -22.31 -28.99 -6.49
CA GLY A 29 -22.23 -29.98 -5.42
C GLY A 29 -21.37 -29.56 -4.21
N VAL A 30 -20.97 -28.29 -4.11
CA VAL A 30 -20.27 -27.75 -2.95
C VAL A 30 -21.10 -26.62 -2.32
N ASP A 31 -21.30 -26.69 -1.00
CA ASP A 31 -21.84 -25.56 -0.24
C ASP A 31 -20.76 -24.47 -0.19
N ILE A 32 -21.09 -23.26 -0.67
CA ILE A 32 -20.13 -22.16 -0.83
C ILE A 32 -20.50 -20.98 0.09
N TRP A 33 -19.50 -20.39 0.73
CA TRP A 33 -19.61 -19.12 1.44
C TRP A 33 -18.50 -18.17 0.97
N CYS A 34 -18.86 -16.97 0.53
CA CYS A 34 -17.93 -15.98 -0.03
C CYS A 34 -16.98 -16.56 -1.11
N GLY A 35 -17.47 -17.46 -1.98
CA GLY A 35 -16.70 -18.08 -3.05
C GLY A 35 -15.77 -19.22 -2.61
N LYS A 36 -15.79 -19.64 -1.34
CA LYS A 36 -14.99 -20.76 -0.82
C LYS A 36 -15.86 -21.93 -0.37
N ALA A 37 -15.28 -23.13 -0.36
CA ALA A 37 -15.89 -24.31 0.26
C ALA A 37 -16.26 -24.02 1.73
N TYR A 38 -17.53 -24.18 2.08
CA TYR A 38 -18.04 -23.88 3.41
C TYR A 38 -17.87 -25.05 4.39
N ARG A 39 -17.98 -26.30 3.90
CA ARG A 39 -17.87 -27.50 4.76
C ARG A 39 -16.43 -27.96 4.88
N SER A 40 -16.06 -28.44 6.08
CA SER A 40 -14.76 -29.07 6.34
C SER A 40 -14.51 -30.33 5.50
N THR A 41 -15.56 -31.00 5.02
CA THR A 41 -15.49 -32.19 4.18
C THR A 41 -15.24 -31.88 2.70
N ASN A 42 -15.34 -30.62 2.29
CA ASN A 42 -15.05 -30.21 0.91
C ASN A 42 -13.60 -29.76 0.79
N GLY A 43 -12.90 -30.25 -0.24
CA GLY A 43 -11.54 -29.78 -0.57
C GLY A 43 -11.56 -28.35 -1.14
N SER A 44 -10.41 -27.68 -1.08
CA SER A 44 -10.23 -26.40 -1.79
C SER A 44 -10.38 -26.63 -3.30
N PHE A 45 -11.04 -25.71 -3.98
CA PHE A 45 -11.19 -25.69 -5.43
C PHE A 45 -10.82 -24.31 -5.95
N GLU A 46 -10.47 -24.21 -7.24
CA GLU A 46 -10.27 -22.92 -7.89
C GLU A 46 -11.61 -22.18 -7.93
N PRO A 47 -11.78 -21.07 -7.18
CA PRO A 47 -13.09 -20.49 -6.92
C PRO A 47 -13.72 -19.82 -8.14
N GLY A 48 -13.07 -19.87 -9.31
CA GLY A 48 -13.29 -18.93 -10.39
C GLY A 48 -12.77 -17.55 -9.99
N GLY A 49 -12.16 -16.85 -10.93
CA GLY A 49 -11.54 -15.56 -10.68
C GLY A 49 -11.15 -14.89 -11.98
N TRP A 50 -10.92 -13.58 -11.93
CA TRP A 50 -10.51 -12.78 -13.08
C TRP A 50 -9.00 -12.57 -13.08
N LEU A 51 -8.27 -13.42 -12.37
CA LEU A 51 -6.82 -13.36 -12.22
C LEU A 51 -6.22 -14.50 -13.06
N ASP A 52 -5.60 -14.12 -14.17
CA ASP A 52 -4.81 -15.05 -14.97
C ASP A 52 -3.40 -15.17 -14.38
N LYS A 53 -2.82 -16.37 -14.48
CA LYS A 53 -1.40 -16.56 -14.16
C LYS A 53 -0.56 -15.67 -15.09
N PRO A 54 0.40 -14.88 -14.57
CA PRO A 54 1.24 -14.04 -15.41
C PRO A 54 2.03 -14.89 -16.42
N PRO A 55 2.22 -14.43 -17.67
CA PRO A 55 3.06 -15.09 -18.65
C PRO A 55 4.46 -15.34 -18.12
N GLN A 56 5.02 -16.51 -18.42
CA GLN A 56 6.39 -16.85 -18.02
C GLN A 56 7.35 -16.68 -19.20
N SER A 57 8.49 -16.04 -18.94
CA SER A 57 9.63 -15.98 -19.83
C SER A 57 10.30 -17.34 -19.95
N THR A 58 10.88 -17.64 -21.11
CA THR A 58 11.72 -18.83 -21.32
C THR A 58 13.17 -18.61 -20.90
N LYS A 59 13.56 -17.37 -20.58
CA LYS A 59 14.89 -16.96 -20.13
C LYS A 59 14.80 -16.30 -18.74
N PRO A 60 15.84 -16.41 -17.90
CA PRO A 60 15.88 -15.70 -16.64
C PRO A 60 15.85 -14.19 -16.88
N LEU A 61 15.15 -13.48 -15.99
CA LEU A 61 15.04 -12.04 -15.94
C LEU A 61 15.66 -11.56 -14.63
N LEU A 62 16.38 -10.46 -14.64
CA LEU A 62 16.80 -9.75 -13.45
C LEU A 62 15.66 -8.82 -13.02
N ASP A 63 15.05 -9.14 -11.89
CA ASP A 63 14.06 -8.31 -11.21
C ASP A 63 14.79 -7.35 -10.27
N LEU A 64 15.27 -6.25 -10.87
CA LEU A 64 15.96 -5.19 -10.15
C LEU A 64 14.94 -4.19 -9.60
N ARG A 65 14.91 -4.02 -8.28
CA ARG A 65 14.02 -3.09 -7.59
C ARG A 65 14.79 -2.23 -6.61
N VAL A 66 14.32 -1.00 -6.45
CA VAL A 66 14.81 -0.04 -5.47
C VAL A 66 13.65 0.60 -4.76
N ARG A 67 13.74 0.72 -3.45
CA ARG A 67 12.75 1.41 -2.62
C ARG A 67 13.42 2.03 -1.41
N PRO A 68 12.99 3.21 -0.94
CA PRO A 68 13.48 3.74 0.33
C PRO A 68 13.12 2.78 1.47
N ARG A 69 13.92 2.76 2.53
CA ARG A 69 13.68 1.94 3.72
C ARG A 69 12.36 2.25 4.40
N VAL A 70 12.03 3.53 4.49
CA VAL A 70 10.74 4.01 4.97
C VAL A 70 10.00 4.77 3.87
N ASN A 71 8.67 4.70 3.86
CA ASN A 71 7.85 5.39 2.85
C ASN A 71 8.04 6.92 2.80
N LEU A 72 8.45 7.53 3.91
CA LEU A 72 8.77 8.95 4.00
C LEU A 72 9.82 9.22 5.07
N TYR A 73 10.55 10.32 4.88
CA TYR A 73 11.46 10.92 5.84
C TYR A 73 10.96 12.31 6.25
N THR A 74 11.49 12.80 7.35
CA THR A 74 11.23 14.10 7.97
C THR A 74 12.55 14.87 8.08
N PRO A 75 12.55 16.17 8.38
CA PRO A 75 13.79 16.94 8.47
C PRO A 75 14.71 16.50 9.63
N GLY A 76 14.18 15.76 10.62
CA GLY A 76 14.96 15.21 11.73
C GLY A 76 15.73 13.93 11.37
N ASP A 77 15.40 13.30 10.24
CA ASP A 77 16.12 12.13 9.75
C ASP A 77 17.41 12.60 9.05
N VAL A 78 18.56 12.27 9.65
CA VAL A 78 19.89 12.63 9.13
C VAL A 78 20.48 11.57 8.19
N GLU A 79 20.03 10.33 8.34
CA GLU A 79 20.43 9.18 7.53
C GLU A 79 19.18 8.43 7.06
N GLY A 80 19.25 7.92 5.83
CA GLY A 80 18.25 7.03 5.27
C GLY A 80 18.94 5.84 4.60
N SER A 81 18.15 4.92 4.08
CA SER A 81 18.67 3.81 3.28
C SER A 81 17.73 3.46 2.14
N PHE A 82 18.29 2.84 1.12
CA PHE A 82 17.55 2.16 0.06
C PHE A 82 17.65 0.65 0.26
N ILE A 83 16.56 -0.05 -0.02
CA ILE A 83 16.53 -1.50 -0.13
C ILE A 83 16.55 -1.87 -1.59
N ILE A 84 17.49 -2.73 -1.96
CA ILE A 84 17.72 -3.18 -3.33
C ILE A 84 17.51 -4.69 -3.41
N ASP A 85 16.61 -5.06 -4.31
CA ASP A 85 16.39 -6.46 -4.70
C ASP A 85 16.98 -6.68 -6.08
N ALA A 86 17.75 -7.75 -6.24
CA ALA A 86 18.39 -8.16 -7.49
C ALA A 86 18.10 -9.64 -7.78
N GLY A 87 16.83 -10.02 -7.61
CA GLY A 87 16.36 -11.40 -7.73
C GLY A 87 16.32 -11.89 -9.18
N ILE A 88 16.47 -13.19 -9.40
CA ILE A 88 16.14 -13.81 -10.70
C ILE A 88 14.67 -14.20 -10.72
N SER A 89 13.96 -13.76 -11.76
CA SER A 89 12.55 -14.05 -11.99
C SER A 89 12.32 -14.58 -13.40
N TYR A 90 11.21 -15.27 -13.61
CA TYR A 90 10.73 -15.70 -14.93
C TYR A 90 9.42 -15.02 -15.31
N THR A 91 8.94 -14.06 -14.53
CA THR A 91 7.66 -13.37 -14.78
C THR A 91 7.81 -11.86 -14.86
N VAL A 92 8.84 -11.29 -14.24
CA VAL A 92 9.07 -9.84 -14.15
C VAL A 92 10.55 -9.54 -14.25
N GLY A 93 10.91 -8.32 -14.67
CA GLY A 93 12.30 -7.87 -14.78
C GLY A 93 12.78 -7.74 -16.23
N GLN A 94 14.09 -7.53 -16.36
CA GLN A 94 14.78 -7.35 -17.65
C GLN A 94 15.54 -8.63 -18.03
N PRO A 95 15.70 -8.97 -19.33
CA PRO A 95 16.48 -10.13 -19.74
C PRO A 95 17.85 -10.19 -19.06
N PHE A 96 18.14 -11.33 -18.42
CA PHE A 96 19.43 -11.59 -17.81
C PHE A 96 20.22 -12.54 -18.70
N GLU A 97 21.34 -12.07 -19.26
CA GLU A 97 22.21 -12.95 -20.04
C GLU A 97 23.36 -13.43 -19.15
N TYR A 98 23.33 -14.73 -18.89
CA TYR A 98 24.44 -15.42 -18.28
C TYR A 98 25.34 -15.96 -19.39
N ASP A 99 26.60 -15.51 -19.47
CA ASP A 99 27.57 -16.05 -20.41
C ASP A 99 28.04 -17.43 -19.92
N VAL A 100 27.51 -18.49 -20.54
CA VAL A 100 27.78 -19.91 -20.23
C VAL A 100 29.24 -20.30 -20.54
N LEU A 101 30.03 -19.41 -21.14
CA LEU A 101 31.39 -19.71 -21.61
C LEU A 101 32.47 -19.64 -20.53
N GLN A 102 32.18 -19.18 -19.31
CA GLN A 102 33.13 -19.25 -18.18
C GLN A 102 32.72 -20.33 -17.18
N ARG A 103 33.13 -21.57 -17.49
CA ARG A 103 32.88 -22.78 -16.70
C ARG A 103 33.69 -22.86 -15.38
N ASP A 104 34.60 -21.91 -15.14
CA ASP A 104 35.46 -21.84 -13.96
C ASP A 104 35.06 -20.63 -13.10
N TRP A 105 34.21 -20.88 -12.11
CA TRP A 105 33.28 -19.91 -11.54
C TRP A 105 33.65 -19.58 -10.09
N ASN A 106 34.30 -18.44 -9.86
CA ASN A 106 34.53 -17.84 -8.53
C ASN A 106 34.96 -16.37 -8.73
N PRO A 107 34.09 -15.34 -8.58
CA PRO A 107 33.03 -15.19 -7.56
C PRO A 107 31.60 -15.09 -8.15
N PRO A 108 30.53 -15.00 -7.31
CA PRO A 108 29.18 -14.69 -7.77
C PRO A 108 29.15 -13.43 -8.64
N HIS A 109 28.32 -13.43 -9.68
CA HIS A 109 28.09 -12.25 -10.49
C HIS A 109 27.64 -11.11 -9.57
N ALA A 110 28.34 -9.98 -9.64
CA ALA A 110 28.04 -8.82 -8.85
C ALA A 110 27.52 -7.69 -9.74
N LEU A 111 26.63 -6.89 -9.18
CA LEU A 111 26.15 -5.66 -9.76
C LEU A 111 26.86 -4.51 -9.05
N ALA A 112 27.62 -3.71 -9.80
CA ALA A 112 28.07 -2.41 -9.34
C ALA A 112 26.90 -1.44 -9.44
N ILE A 113 26.48 -0.92 -8.30
CA ILE A 113 25.28 -0.09 -8.17
C ILE A 113 25.68 1.37 -7.96
N GLU A 114 25.00 2.25 -8.69
CA GLU A 114 25.02 3.69 -8.54
C GLU A 114 23.59 4.21 -8.38
N ILE A 115 23.40 5.17 -7.48
CA ILE A 115 22.09 5.78 -7.19
C ILE A 115 22.17 7.28 -7.49
N SER A 116 21.15 7.83 -8.13
CA SER A 116 21.02 9.28 -8.32
C SER A 116 19.70 9.76 -7.74
N ILE A 117 19.73 10.91 -7.05
CA ILE A 117 18.57 11.52 -6.40
C ILE A 117 18.40 12.93 -7.02
N LEU A 118 17.32 13.12 -7.75
CA LEU A 118 17.07 14.37 -8.49
C LEU A 118 15.79 15.04 -7.97
N SER A 119 15.85 16.35 -7.72
CA SER A 119 14.65 17.16 -7.43
C SER A 119 13.76 17.30 -8.67
N SER A 120 12.53 17.74 -8.47
CA SER A 120 11.55 17.98 -9.54
C SER A 120 11.99 19.07 -10.54
N ASP A 121 12.80 20.03 -10.10
CA ASP A 121 13.38 21.09 -10.93
C ASP A 121 14.68 20.69 -11.65
N GLY A 122 15.10 19.43 -11.51
CA GLY A 122 16.34 18.91 -12.09
C GLY A 122 17.61 19.38 -11.38
N SER A 123 17.51 20.19 -10.32
CA SER A 123 18.62 20.45 -9.41
C SER A 123 18.76 19.25 -8.48
N GLY A 124 19.76 18.41 -8.72
CA GLY A 124 19.90 17.13 -8.04
C GLY A 124 21.28 16.92 -7.46
N SER A 125 21.34 16.24 -6.32
CA SER A 125 22.57 15.76 -5.71
C SER A 125 22.77 14.30 -6.12
N VAL A 126 23.87 14.00 -6.80
CA VAL A 126 24.22 12.61 -7.13
C VAL A 126 24.82 11.95 -5.88
N TYR A 127 24.09 11.00 -5.28
CA TYR A 127 24.64 10.13 -4.25
C TYR A 127 25.23 8.87 -4.87
N SER A 128 26.46 8.96 -5.36
CA SER A 128 27.18 7.80 -5.87
C SER A 128 27.99 7.16 -4.75
N SER A 129 27.49 6.06 -4.18
CA SER A 129 28.28 5.17 -3.34
C SER A 129 28.46 3.85 -4.08
N PRO A 130 29.70 3.40 -4.34
CA PRO A 130 29.92 2.12 -4.99
C PRO A 130 29.45 1.00 -4.05
N PHE A 131 28.34 0.37 -4.41
CA PHE A 131 27.80 -0.79 -3.72
C PHE A 131 27.85 -2.01 -4.64
N LEU A 132 28.26 -3.16 -4.11
CA LEU A 132 28.26 -4.43 -4.82
C LEU A 132 27.13 -5.30 -4.28
N ALA A 133 26.10 -5.51 -5.10
CA ALA A 133 25.05 -6.48 -4.83
C ALA A 133 25.35 -7.79 -5.54
N SER A 134 25.11 -8.93 -4.89
CA SER A 134 25.16 -10.22 -5.60
C SER A 134 23.93 -10.37 -6.50
N VAL A 135 24.08 -10.97 -7.68
CA VAL A 135 22.93 -11.41 -8.47
C VAL A 135 22.18 -12.49 -7.69
N ASN A 136 20.85 -12.50 -7.81
CA ASN A 136 19.94 -13.37 -7.08
C ASN A 136 19.95 -13.12 -5.56
N SER A 137 20.06 -11.86 -5.16
CA SER A 137 19.94 -11.41 -3.78
C SER A 137 18.69 -10.54 -3.59
N ALA A 138 18.29 -10.37 -2.33
CA ALA A 138 17.20 -9.50 -1.92
C ALA A 138 17.63 -8.73 -0.68
N GLU A 139 16.89 -7.68 -0.34
CA GLU A 139 17.01 -6.99 0.94
C GLU A 139 18.38 -6.32 1.19
N ASN A 140 19.10 -5.97 0.11
CA ASN A 140 20.39 -5.30 0.24
C ASN A 140 20.17 -3.85 0.66
N GLU A 141 20.59 -3.50 1.88
CA GLU A 141 20.43 -2.16 2.44
C GLU A 141 21.65 -1.28 2.14
N VAL A 142 21.40 -0.13 1.50
CA VAL A 142 22.43 0.86 1.15
C VAL A 142 22.12 2.17 1.87
N PRO A 143 22.91 2.54 2.89
CA PRO A 143 22.71 3.79 3.60
C PRO A 143 23.11 4.99 2.73
N PHE A 144 22.46 6.13 2.96
CA PHE A 144 22.78 7.40 2.33
C PHE A 144 22.50 8.58 3.27
N PRO A 145 23.28 9.68 3.17
CA PRO A 145 23.04 10.88 3.96
C PRO A 145 21.79 11.61 3.45
N LEU A 146 20.92 12.01 4.37
CA LEU A 146 19.74 12.82 4.04
C LEU A 146 19.99 14.32 4.17
N LEU A 147 21.14 14.74 4.70
CA LEU A 147 21.46 16.15 4.96
C LEU A 147 21.41 17.00 3.68
N ASP A 148 21.87 16.45 2.55
CA ASP A 148 21.92 17.15 1.26
C ASP A 148 20.62 17.04 0.44
N VAL A 149 19.59 16.40 1.01
CA VAL A 149 18.25 16.33 0.42
C VAL A 149 17.35 17.29 1.22
N PRO A 150 16.98 18.47 0.66
CA PRO A 150 16.08 19.39 1.35
C PRO A 150 14.69 18.77 1.60
N PRO A 151 13.94 19.22 2.61
CA PRO A 151 12.53 18.87 2.72
C PRO A 151 11.69 19.53 1.61
N SER A 152 10.80 18.76 0.98
CA SER A 152 9.90 19.22 -0.10
C SER A 152 8.57 18.48 -0.06
N PHE A 153 7.50 19.13 -0.53
CA PHE A 153 6.22 18.45 -0.78
C PHE A 153 6.22 17.69 -2.11
N ASP A 154 7.12 18.06 -3.02
CA ASP A 154 7.36 17.29 -4.24
C ASP A 154 8.37 16.16 -3.95
N PRO A 155 8.13 14.94 -4.45
CA PRO A 155 9.07 13.83 -4.30
C PRO A 155 10.34 14.04 -5.12
N TYR A 156 11.43 13.46 -4.64
CA TYR A 156 12.67 13.31 -5.38
C TYR A 156 12.63 12.05 -6.24
N ASN A 157 13.05 12.16 -7.50
CA ASN A 157 13.22 11.03 -8.39
C ASN A 157 14.51 10.29 -8.04
N VAL A 158 14.40 9.00 -7.74
CA VAL A 158 15.54 8.14 -7.49
C VAL A 158 15.73 7.21 -8.68
N THR A 159 16.92 7.21 -9.27
CA THR A 159 17.30 6.28 -10.33
C THR A 159 18.49 5.45 -9.88
N LEU A 160 18.30 4.14 -9.85
CA LEU A 160 19.34 3.15 -9.62
C LEU A 160 19.84 2.64 -10.98
N THR A 161 21.16 2.64 -11.17
CA THR A 161 21.86 2.02 -12.29
C THR A 161 22.72 0.89 -11.76
N ALA A 162 22.55 -0.32 -12.30
CA ALA A 162 23.31 -1.50 -11.92
C ALA A 162 24.06 -2.05 -13.14
N MET A 163 25.39 -2.16 -13.03
CA MET A 163 26.26 -2.67 -14.08
C MET A 163 26.84 -4.02 -13.70
N MET A 164 26.81 -4.98 -14.62
CA MET A 164 27.38 -6.31 -14.38
C MET A 164 28.91 -6.27 -14.25
N VAL A 165 29.45 -6.96 -13.24
CA VAL A 165 30.89 -7.10 -13.00
C VAL A 165 31.27 -8.59 -12.92
N PRO A 166 32.35 -9.03 -13.60
CA PRO A 166 33.23 -8.24 -14.47
C PRO A 166 32.66 -8.05 -15.88
N GLY A 167 33.00 -6.93 -16.52
CA GLY A 167 32.83 -6.74 -17.97
C GLY A 167 31.81 -5.69 -18.42
N GLY A 168 30.93 -5.18 -17.54
CA GLY A 168 30.07 -4.00 -17.80
C GLY A 168 29.13 -4.11 -19.00
N LYS A 169 28.96 -5.31 -19.58
CA LYS A 169 28.24 -5.50 -20.85
C LYS A 169 26.73 -5.27 -20.74
N GLN A 170 26.17 -5.44 -19.55
CA GLN A 170 24.75 -5.26 -19.29
C GLN A 170 24.55 -4.23 -18.19
N VAL A 171 23.63 -3.31 -18.47
CA VAL A 171 23.22 -2.23 -17.58
C VAL A 171 21.73 -2.37 -17.32
N TYR A 172 21.36 -2.34 -16.05
CA TYR A 172 19.99 -2.42 -15.58
C TYR A 172 19.65 -1.12 -14.86
N THR A 173 18.40 -0.71 -14.98
CA THR A 173 17.89 0.48 -14.29
C THR A 173 16.61 0.17 -13.54
N ALA A 174 16.46 0.81 -12.39
CA ALA A 174 15.24 0.81 -11.61
C ALA A 174 15.01 2.21 -11.06
N SER A 175 13.76 2.59 -10.82
CA SER A 175 13.42 3.91 -10.30
C SER A 175 12.39 3.85 -9.19
N THR A 176 12.43 4.85 -8.32
CA THR A 176 11.47 5.02 -7.21
C THR A 176 11.38 6.50 -6.83
N LEU A 177 10.50 6.80 -5.89
CA LEU A 177 10.34 8.15 -5.33
C LEU A 177 10.85 8.18 -3.90
N LEU A 178 11.54 9.25 -3.54
CA LEU A 178 11.96 9.56 -2.18
C LEU A 178 11.16 10.76 -1.68
N TYR A 179 10.45 10.57 -0.56
CA TYR A 179 9.70 11.63 0.10
C TYR A 179 10.45 12.07 1.34
N LYS A 180 10.92 13.32 1.37
CA LYS A 180 11.40 13.98 2.60
C LYS A 180 10.51 15.19 2.84
N LEU A 181 9.50 15.04 3.67
CA LEU A 181 8.48 16.05 3.87
C LEU A 181 8.94 17.10 4.87
N PRO A 182 8.52 18.38 4.75
CA PRO A 182 8.71 19.38 5.78
C PRO A 182 8.08 18.96 7.11
N TYR A 183 8.56 19.56 8.21
CA TYR A 183 7.89 19.37 9.49
C TYR A 183 6.44 19.83 9.43
N ARG A 184 5.60 19.07 10.13
CA ARG A 184 4.24 19.48 10.45
C ARG A 184 4.29 20.63 11.45
N THR A 185 3.56 21.71 11.18
CA THR A 185 3.47 22.89 12.07
C THR A 185 2.26 22.87 13.00
N ASP A 186 1.41 21.86 12.84
CA ASP A 186 0.10 21.74 13.47
C ASP A 186 0.08 20.78 14.67
N GLY A 187 1.26 20.35 15.15
CA GLY A 187 1.43 19.55 16.37
C GLY A 187 1.00 18.09 16.26
N ARG A 188 0.98 17.55 15.03
CA ARG A 188 0.40 16.26 14.67
C ARG A 188 1.45 15.16 14.51
N ASN A 189 0.98 13.93 14.44
CA ASN A 189 1.85 12.78 14.28
C ASN A 189 2.12 12.43 12.82
N VAL A 190 3.23 11.75 12.65
CA VAL A 190 3.70 11.16 11.40
C VAL A 190 3.92 9.69 11.70
N ALA A 191 3.43 8.83 10.82
CA ALA A 191 3.73 7.41 10.85
C ALA A 191 4.54 7.05 9.61
N LYS A 192 5.49 6.13 9.77
CA LYS A 192 6.28 5.60 8.67
C LYS A 192 5.98 4.12 8.47
N LEU A 193 6.07 3.66 7.23
CA LEU A 193 6.01 2.24 6.88
C LEU A 193 7.42 1.74 6.65
N ASP A 194 7.86 0.76 7.44
CA ASP A 194 9.13 0.08 7.25
C ASP A 194 8.99 -0.93 6.12
N SER A 195 9.78 -0.77 5.07
CA SER A 195 9.70 -1.61 3.89
C SER A 195 10.60 -2.85 3.99
N LEU A 196 11.59 -2.91 4.89
CA LEU A 196 12.44 -4.11 5.06
C LEU A 196 11.78 -5.12 6.01
N TYR A 197 11.48 -4.71 7.23
CA TYR A 197 10.90 -5.62 8.24
C TYR A 197 9.36 -5.60 8.23
N GLY A 198 8.76 -4.72 7.42
CA GLY A 198 7.33 -4.45 7.51
C GLY A 198 6.99 -3.64 8.77
N GLY A 199 5.72 -3.27 8.89
CA GLY A 199 5.19 -2.63 10.08
C GLY A 199 5.14 -1.10 10.01
N ILE A 200 4.68 -0.52 11.12
CA ILE A 200 4.43 0.90 11.26
C ILE A 200 5.35 1.45 12.34
N LEU A 201 6.04 2.55 12.04
CA LEU A 201 6.84 3.29 13.00
C LEU A 201 6.11 4.56 13.42
N VAL A 202 6.10 4.82 14.72
CA VAL A 202 5.52 6.02 15.33
C VAL A 202 6.52 6.67 16.27
N GLN A 203 6.24 7.92 16.62
CA GLN A 203 6.93 8.63 17.70
C GLN A 203 5.98 8.75 18.89
N ASP A 204 6.52 8.61 20.10
CA ASP A 204 5.73 8.83 21.32
C ASP A 204 5.51 10.32 21.55
N TYR A 205 4.33 10.77 21.14
CA TYR A 205 3.91 12.15 21.24
C TYR A 205 3.49 12.57 22.66
N LEU A 206 3.26 11.63 23.58
CA LEU A 206 2.94 11.96 24.98
C LEU A 206 4.20 12.42 25.72
N THR A 207 5.32 11.76 25.46
CA THR A 207 6.63 12.14 26.03
C THR A 207 7.38 13.16 25.18
N GLY A 208 6.90 13.43 23.95
CA GLY A 208 7.58 14.29 22.99
C GLY A 208 8.85 13.65 22.43
N SER A 209 8.94 12.32 22.46
CA SER A 209 10.07 11.58 21.92
C SER A 209 10.16 11.74 20.41
N HIS A 210 11.38 11.95 19.90
CA HIS A 210 11.67 11.94 18.47
C HIS A 210 12.19 10.58 17.98
N THR A 211 12.24 9.58 18.87
CA THR A 211 12.68 8.23 18.53
C THR A 211 11.56 7.51 17.79
N TRP A 212 11.91 6.88 16.66
CA TRP A 212 10.98 6.04 15.91
C TRP A 212 10.91 4.65 16.53
N GLU A 213 9.69 4.22 16.89
CA GLU A 213 9.43 2.93 17.50
C GLU A 213 8.39 2.16 16.68
N ALA A 214 8.60 0.84 16.54
CA ALA A 214 7.64 -0.01 15.88
C ALA A 214 6.39 -0.19 16.74
N ILE A 215 5.22 -0.04 16.14
CA ILE A 215 3.94 -0.42 16.73
C ILE A 215 3.37 -1.63 16.02
N LEU A 216 3.01 -2.66 16.79
CA LEU A 216 2.14 -3.75 16.34
C LEU A 216 0.71 -3.38 16.72
N PRO A 217 -0.17 -3.01 15.77
CA PRO A 217 -1.55 -2.66 16.07
C PRO A 217 -2.27 -3.87 16.68
N TYR A 218 -2.76 -3.74 17.92
CA TYR A 218 -3.44 -4.80 18.66
C TYR A 218 -4.80 -4.29 19.16
N SER A 219 -5.87 -4.81 18.57
CA SER A 219 -7.26 -4.37 18.76
C SER A 219 -8.25 -5.41 18.22
N PHE A 220 -9.54 -5.15 18.42
CA PHE A 220 -10.67 -5.73 17.69
C PHE A 220 -11.60 -4.62 17.18
N TYR A 221 -12.66 -4.96 16.44
CA TYR A 221 -13.68 -4.00 16.02
C TYR A 221 -14.47 -3.47 17.21
N VAL A 222 -14.55 -2.15 17.33
CA VAL A 222 -15.25 -1.52 18.45
C VAL A 222 -16.44 -0.73 17.94
N SER A 223 -17.65 -1.17 18.30
CA SER A 223 -18.87 -0.46 17.93
C SER A 223 -18.92 0.92 18.58
N TRP A 224 -19.14 1.96 17.76
CA TRP A 224 -19.49 3.27 18.26
C TRP A 224 -20.82 3.22 19.02
N ASP A 225 -21.86 2.77 18.31
CA ASP A 225 -23.21 2.59 18.84
C ASP A 225 -23.22 1.46 19.86
N GLY A 226 -23.81 1.74 21.02
CA GLY A 226 -24.04 0.71 22.02
C GLY A 226 -22.87 0.47 22.99
N TRP A 227 -21.68 1.04 22.74
CA TRP A 227 -20.56 0.95 23.68
C TRP A 227 -19.72 2.22 23.84
N LEU A 228 -19.02 2.70 22.80
CA LEU A 228 -18.11 3.84 22.95
C LEU A 228 -18.84 5.14 23.28
N GLU A 229 -19.94 5.41 22.60
CA GLU A 229 -20.74 6.63 22.83
C GLU A 229 -21.37 6.70 24.23
N LYS A 230 -21.57 5.54 24.89
CA LYS A 230 -22.22 5.48 26.20
C LYS A 230 -21.37 6.03 27.34
N SER A 231 -20.05 5.99 27.21
CA SER A 231 -19.15 6.49 28.26
C SER A 231 -17.70 6.60 27.80
N LEU A 232 -17.07 7.76 28.00
CA LEU A 232 -15.63 7.95 27.79
C LEU A 232 -14.76 7.02 28.67
N ASN A 233 -15.29 6.53 29.79
CA ASN A 233 -14.58 5.55 30.62
C ASN A 233 -14.34 4.22 29.88
N ASN A 234 -15.10 3.92 28.82
CA ASN A 234 -14.88 2.73 28.01
C ASN A 234 -13.57 2.82 27.21
N VAL A 235 -13.15 4.03 26.82
CA VAL A 235 -11.86 4.26 26.14
C VAL A 235 -10.70 3.92 27.08
N GLN A 236 -10.77 4.36 28.34
CA GLN A 236 -9.76 4.02 29.35
C GLN A 236 -9.73 2.51 29.62
N LYS A 237 -10.89 1.89 29.83
CA LYS A 237 -10.98 0.43 30.03
C LYS A 237 -10.36 -0.35 28.87
N PHE A 238 -10.56 0.12 27.64
CA PHE A 238 -9.97 -0.49 26.45
C PHE A 238 -8.45 -0.41 26.49
N LYS A 239 -7.88 0.76 26.83
CA LYS A 239 -6.43 0.94 27.01
C LYS A 239 -5.88 0.07 28.16
N ASP A 240 -6.59 0.02 29.29
CA ASP A 240 -6.18 -0.75 30.48
C ASP A 240 -6.12 -2.26 30.23
N GLN A 241 -6.83 -2.76 29.22
CA GLN A 241 -6.77 -4.16 28.78
C GLN A 241 -5.55 -4.48 27.90
N GLY A 242 -4.71 -3.48 27.59
CA GLY A 242 -3.49 -3.65 26.82
C GLY A 242 -3.64 -3.43 25.32
N TYR A 243 -4.81 -3.01 24.84
CA TYR A 243 -4.99 -2.61 23.45
C TYR A 243 -4.33 -1.25 23.19
N ASN A 244 -3.67 -1.11 22.04
CA ASN A 244 -2.85 0.06 21.72
C ASN A 244 -3.41 0.90 20.56
N ILE A 245 -4.38 0.38 19.82
CA ILE A 245 -5.12 1.08 18.77
C ILE A 245 -6.60 0.76 18.94
N LEU A 246 -7.48 1.69 18.57
CA LEU A 246 -8.92 1.50 18.56
C LEU A 246 -9.44 1.63 17.13
N HIS A 247 -10.15 0.61 16.65
CA HIS A 247 -10.88 0.66 15.38
C HIS A 247 -12.35 0.97 15.65
N ILE A 248 -12.72 2.25 15.48
CA ILE A 248 -14.07 2.74 15.70
C ILE A 248 -14.97 2.36 14.52
N VAL A 249 -15.99 1.55 14.76
CA VAL A 249 -16.94 1.14 13.72
C VAL A 249 -18.14 2.10 13.74
N PRO A 250 -18.37 2.87 12.67
CA PRO A 250 -19.53 3.76 12.56
C PRO A 250 -20.83 2.97 12.59
N ASN A 251 -21.89 3.58 13.13
CA ASN A 251 -23.22 2.96 13.08
C ASN A 251 -23.65 2.70 11.62
N ALA A 252 -24.61 1.79 11.42
CA ALA A 252 -25.13 1.45 10.09
C ALA A 252 -26.05 2.53 9.47
N GLY A 253 -26.03 3.74 10.00
CA GLY A 253 -26.81 4.89 9.59
C GLY A 253 -26.26 5.57 8.33
N LEU A 254 -27.05 6.49 7.80
CA LEU A 254 -26.74 7.22 6.57
C LEU A 254 -25.38 7.96 6.66
N PRO A 255 -24.72 8.25 5.52
CA PRO A 255 -23.48 9.01 5.47
C PRO A 255 -23.55 10.28 6.33
N ASN A 256 -22.52 10.52 7.16
CA ASN A 256 -22.41 11.64 8.11
C ASN A 256 -23.46 11.69 9.24
N GLN A 257 -24.23 10.62 9.46
CA GLN A 257 -25.07 10.44 10.66
C GLN A 257 -24.53 9.37 11.60
N ALA A 258 -23.40 8.74 11.25
CA ALA A 258 -22.84 7.65 12.01
C ALA A 258 -22.29 8.06 13.38
N PHE A 259 -21.98 9.35 13.55
CA PHE A 259 -21.41 9.91 14.77
C PHE A 259 -22.16 11.19 15.16
N ASN A 260 -22.43 11.36 16.46
CA ASN A 260 -22.60 12.70 17.01
C ASN A 260 -21.21 13.35 17.09
N PHE A 261 -20.95 14.36 16.26
CA PHE A 261 -19.61 14.94 16.17
C PHE A 261 -19.10 15.58 17.46
N THR A 262 -19.98 16.08 18.33
CA THR A 262 -19.57 16.61 19.64
C THR A 262 -19.06 15.49 20.55
N GLU A 263 -19.75 14.36 20.58
CA GLU A 263 -19.32 13.19 21.37
C GLU A 263 -18.08 12.53 20.76
N LEU A 264 -17.99 12.50 19.43
CA LEU A 264 -16.81 12.03 18.71
C LEU A 264 -15.59 12.87 19.08
N ASP A 265 -15.70 14.21 19.11
CA ASP A 265 -14.59 15.07 19.48
C ASP A 265 -14.11 14.80 20.91
N LEU A 266 -15.02 14.60 21.87
CA LEU A 266 -14.67 14.23 23.25
C LEU A 266 -13.96 12.87 23.34
N PHE A 267 -14.41 11.90 22.54
CA PHE A 267 -13.75 10.60 22.40
C PHE A 267 -12.34 10.74 21.83
N LEU A 268 -12.18 11.53 20.77
CA LEU A 268 -10.88 11.79 20.12
C LEU A 268 -9.91 12.50 21.07
N ASP A 269 -10.39 13.49 21.83
CA ASP A 269 -9.61 14.16 22.86
C ASP A 269 -9.11 13.16 23.92
N LYS A 270 -9.96 12.20 24.32
CA LYS A 270 -9.57 11.17 25.26
C LYS A 270 -8.50 10.22 24.69
N CYS A 271 -8.63 9.82 23.42
CA CYS A 271 -7.61 9.03 22.73
C CYS A 271 -6.27 9.76 22.66
N ASP A 272 -6.29 11.06 22.34
CA ASP A 272 -5.13 11.93 22.32
C ASP A 272 -4.47 11.99 23.71
N GLU A 273 -5.26 12.20 24.78
CA GLU A 273 -4.79 12.30 26.18
C GLU A 273 -4.05 11.03 26.65
N ILE A 274 -4.55 9.84 26.31
CA ILE A 274 -4.07 8.57 26.89
C ILE A 274 -3.14 7.77 25.97
N GLY A 275 -2.78 8.30 24.80
CA GLY A 275 -1.90 7.58 23.87
C GLY A 275 -2.56 6.34 23.28
N LEU A 276 -3.86 6.39 22.98
CA LEU A 276 -4.57 5.30 22.32
C LEU A 276 -4.71 5.64 20.84
N TRP A 277 -3.97 4.94 19.98
CA TRP A 277 -3.99 5.18 18.54
C TRP A 277 -5.37 4.89 17.95
N LEU A 278 -5.67 5.49 16.81
CA LEU A 278 -6.96 5.41 16.13
C LEU A 278 -6.79 4.86 14.71
N MET A 279 -7.60 3.85 14.41
CA MET A 279 -7.97 3.49 13.05
C MET A 279 -9.38 4.03 12.78
N TYR A 280 -9.48 5.06 11.94
CA TYR A 280 -10.75 5.71 11.64
C TYR A 280 -11.42 5.08 10.41
N ASP A 281 -12.69 4.71 10.58
CA ASP A 281 -13.43 3.92 9.62
C ASP A 281 -14.43 4.75 8.81
N MET A 282 -14.25 4.71 7.49
CA MET A 282 -15.03 5.45 6.49
C MET A 282 -15.87 4.51 5.61
N ARG A 283 -16.15 3.27 6.06
CA ARG A 283 -16.80 2.22 5.25
C ARG A 283 -18.13 2.62 4.61
N TRP A 284 -18.85 3.58 5.20
CA TRP A 284 -20.13 4.08 4.69
C TRP A 284 -20.01 5.33 3.82
N THR A 285 -18.89 6.05 3.89
CA THR A 285 -18.73 7.38 3.28
C THR A 285 -17.67 7.45 2.19
N TYR A 286 -16.85 6.42 2.00
CA TYR A 286 -15.68 6.41 1.09
C TYR A 286 -15.97 6.76 -0.37
N LYS A 287 -17.22 6.65 -0.83
CA LYS A 287 -17.64 7.04 -2.19
C LYS A 287 -18.08 8.50 -2.31
N ASN A 288 -18.38 9.16 -1.19
CA ASN A 288 -18.79 10.55 -1.16
C ASN A 288 -17.57 11.41 -0.78
N LEU A 289 -16.91 11.99 -1.79
CA LEU A 289 -15.67 12.75 -1.59
C LEU A 289 -15.85 13.95 -0.64
N THR A 290 -17.00 14.62 -0.66
CA THR A 290 -17.30 15.70 0.29
C THR A 290 -17.36 15.19 1.73
N ALA A 291 -18.01 14.05 1.96
CA ALA A 291 -18.07 13.44 3.30
C ALA A 291 -16.69 12.95 3.76
N VAL A 292 -15.87 12.43 2.84
CA VAL A 292 -14.47 12.05 3.13
C VAL A 292 -13.65 13.28 3.49
N GLU A 293 -13.74 14.36 2.72
CA GLU A 293 -13.03 15.61 2.97
C GLU A 293 -13.37 16.20 4.35
N GLU A 294 -14.66 16.28 4.70
CA GLU A 294 -15.12 16.76 6.02
C GLU A 294 -14.55 15.92 7.17
N GLN A 295 -14.56 14.59 7.04
CA GLN A 295 -14.04 13.68 8.07
C GLN A 295 -12.50 13.75 8.14
N VAL A 296 -11.83 13.79 6.99
CA VAL A 296 -10.39 13.95 6.92
C VAL A 296 -9.99 15.26 7.58
N ASP A 297 -10.64 16.38 7.27
CA ASP A 297 -10.32 17.69 7.84
C ASP A 297 -10.49 17.74 9.36
N ARG A 298 -11.48 17.03 9.90
CA ARG A 298 -11.70 16.89 11.35
C ARG A 298 -10.63 16.05 12.04
N LEU A 299 -10.22 14.94 11.44
CA LEU A 299 -9.36 13.95 12.09
C LEU A 299 -7.88 14.07 11.75
N LYS A 300 -7.52 14.66 10.60
CA LYS A 300 -6.14 14.78 10.13
C LYS A 300 -5.25 15.56 11.09
N SER A 301 -5.82 16.25 12.08
CA SER A 301 -5.13 17.01 13.12
C SER A 301 -4.99 16.34 14.48
N ARG A 302 -5.55 15.15 14.65
CA ARG A 302 -5.46 14.42 15.91
C ARG A 302 -4.09 13.77 16.05
N LYS A 303 -3.58 13.73 17.28
CA LYS A 303 -2.30 13.08 17.58
C LYS A 303 -2.47 11.56 17.48
N SER A 304 -3.55 11.05 18.05
CA SER A 304 -3.86 9.62 18.06
C SER A 304 -4.19 9.04 16.68
N MET A 305 -4.37 9.85 15.62
CA MET A 305 -4.70 9.34 14.29
C MET A 305 -3.56 8.54 13.66
N LEU A 306 -3.79 7.26 13.34
CA LEU A 306 -2.77 6.37 12.79
C LEU A 306 -3.15 5.77 11.43
N LEU A 307 -4.39 5.26 11.29
CA LEU A 307 -4.80 4.49 10.11
C LEU A 307 -6.17 4.94 9.59
N TRP A 308 -6.29 5.03 8.26
CA TRP A 308 -7.57 5.22 7.58
C TRP A 308 -8.09 3.87 7.09
N TYR A 309 -9.30 3.51 7.50
CA TYR A 309 -9.98 2.31 7.04
C TYR A 309 -11.08 2.70 6.05
N THR A 310 -10.77 2.60 4.76
CA THR A 310 -11.61 3.16 3.69
C THR A 310 -12.82 2.29 3.34
N GLY A 311 -12.80 0.99 3.62
CA GLY A 311 -13.92 0.12 3.28
C GLY A 311 -13.80 -1.24 3.94
N ASP A 312 -14.94 -1.75 4.43
CA ASP A 312 -15.05 -3.11 4.94
C ASP A 312 -15.44 -4.07 3.82
N GLU A 313 -14.75 -5.21 3.76
CA GLU A 313 -14.93 -6.27 2.76
C GLU A 313 -15.33 -5.74 1.38
N ALA A 314 -14.61 -4.73 0.87
CA ALA A 314 -15.05 -3.97 -0.29
C ALA A 314 -15.30 -4.92 -1.47
N ARG A 315 -16.56 -5.29 -1.68
CA ARG A 315 -16.93 -6.32 -2.66
C ARG A 315 -16.54 -5.79 -4.03
N TRP A 316 -15.83 -6.61 -4.80
CA TRP A 316 -15.68 -6.42 -6.24
C TRP A 316 -17.05 -6.59 -6.90
N SER A 317 -17.87 -5.56 -6.89
CA SER A 317 -19.16 -5.54 -7.59
C SER A 317 -18.97 -5.25 -9.09
N GLY A 318 -17.89 -5.75 -9.71
CA GLY A 318 -17.59 -5.53 -11.13
C GLY A 318 -17.31 -4.08 -11.51
N ARG A 319 -16.98 -3.21 -10.54
CA ARG A 319 -16.54 -1.83 -10.79
C ARG A 319 -15.21 -1.64 -10.08
N SER A 320 -14.19 -1.29 -10.86
CA SER A 320 -12.79 -1.12 -10.48
C SER A 320 -12.66 -0.40 -9.13
N LEU A 321 -12.26 -1.13 -8.09
CA LEU A 321 -11.57 -0.53 -6.97
C LEU A 321 -10.13 -0.31 -7.45
N GLY A 322 -9.87 0.89 -7.95
CA GLY A 322 -8.52 1.43 -7.79
C GLY A 322 -8.31 1.47 -6.28
N CYS A 323 -7.28 0.79 -5.79
CA CYS A 323 -6.69 1.12 -4.50
C CYS A 323 -6.21 2.57 -4.67
N SER A 324 -7.09 3.53 -4.42
CA SER A 324 -6.71 4.93 -4.42
C SER A 324 -5.75 5.05 -3.26
N GLN A 325 -4.46 5.21 -3.58
CA GLN A 325 -3.63 6.10 -2.79
C GLN A 325 -4.45 7.39 -2.69
N ALA A 326 -5.13 7.57 -1.56
CA ALA A 326 -5.53 8.89 -1.15
C ALA A 326 -4.20 9.63 -0.99
N ARG A 327 -3.79 10.35 -2.04
CA ARG A 327 -2.84 11.45 -1.88
C ARG A 327 -3.59 12.47 -1.02
N LEU A 328 -3.27 12.47 0.26
CA LEU A 328 -3.58 13.55 1.19
C LEU A 328 -2.33 14.40 1.36
#